data_AF-A0A534SN99-F1
#
_entry.id   AF-A0A534SN99-F1
#
_cell.length_a   1.000
_cell.length_b   1.000
_cell.length_c   1.000
_cell.angle_alpha   90.00
_cell.angle_beta   90.00
_cell.angle_gamma   90.00
#
_symmetry.space_group_name_H-M   'P 1'
#
loop_
_entity.id
_entity.type
_entity.pdbx_description
1 polymer ?
#
loop_
_entity_poly.entity_id
_entity_poly.type
_entity_poly.pdbx_seq_one_letter_code
_entity_poly.pdbx_strand_id
1 'polypeptide(L)'
;MGISDFNSIRHWAIQIQLKKAGLDLERDVEWVRIGVAHHLLKNAIRNGRVECAPVPTWDAEDLKKEGCNVLVSPADQYPDGRPERIIAATGRILEEKPQLVKSFLKAMIRAYWFVRDMPKNYDYITNLEKRLRFLSPDPEERVVENNPARTARDLEAMPFPIDGLATGFEDMLKEEERLGELNYEVPPIKDVCAQDLVKEAYKELLQRKELAPEHQRVSAAAQRWGY
;
A
#
# COMPACT_ATOMS: atom_id res chain seq x y z
N MET A 1 20.92 -2.06 -6.58
CA MET A 1 19.53 -1.80 -6.12
C MET A 1 18.68 -3.07 -6.22
N GLY A 2 18.20 -3.60 -5.09
CA GLY A 2 17.37 -4.79 -5.03
C GLY A 2 15.89 -4.48 -5.29
N ILE A 3 15.25 -5.27 -6.15
CA ILE A 3 13.83 -5.15 -6.48
C ILE A 3 13.12 -6.50 -6.40
N SER A 4 11.81 -6.46 -6.12
CA SER A 4 10.98 -7.66 -6.20
C SER A 4 10.82 -8.14 -7.63
N ASP A 5 10.48 -7.22 -8.53
CA ASP A 5 10.34 -7.47 -9.95
C ASP A 5 10.40 -6.15 -10.75
N PHE A 6 10.77 -6.26 -12.03
CA PHE A 6 10.70 -5.15 -12.98
C PHE A 6 9.24 -4.74 -13.21
N ASN A 7 9.03 -3.45 -13.42
CA ASN A 7 7.72 -2.83 -13.66
C ASN A 7 6.68 -3.00 -12.52
N SER A 8 7.09 -3.53 -11.36
CA SER A 8 6.26 -3.53 -10.17
C SER A 8 6.07 -2.11 -9.61
N ILE A 9 4.97 -1.84 -8.91
CA ILE A 9 4.73 -0.53 -8.27
C ILE A 9 5.90 -0.08 -7.37
N ARG A 10 6.60 -1.02 -6.73
CA ARG A 10 7.79 -0.74 -5.92
C ARG A 10 9.00 -0.35 -6.77
N HIS A 11 9.22 -1.02 -7.91
CA HIS A 11 10.26 -0.63 -8.87
C HIS A 11 10.04 0.80 -9.36
N TRP A 12 8.82 1.12 -9.80
CA TRP A 12 8.42 2.48 -10.20
C TRP A 12 8.65 3.50 -9.08
N ALA A 13 8.22 3.20 -7.86
CA ALA A 13 8.43 4.08 -6.71
C ALA A 13 9.91 4.41 -6.47
N ILE A 14 10.80 3.43 -6.63
CA ILE A 14 12.24 3.60 -6.46
C ILE A 14 12.83 4.45 -7.57
N GLN A 15 12.45 4.22 -8.83
CA GLN A 15 12.93 5.00 -9.97
C GLN A 15 12.66 6.50 -9.77
N ILE A 16 11.50 6.87 -9.21
CA ILE A 16 11.17 8.25 -8.84
C ILE A 16 12.18 8.81 -7.83
N GLN A 17 12.53 8.04 -6.79
CA GLN A 17 13.46 8.51 -5.76
C GLN A 17 14.88 8.69 -6.30
N LEU A 18 15.34 7.75 -7.11
CA LEU A 18 16.68 7.79 -7.68
C LEU A 18 16.82 8.96 -8.67
N LYS A 19 15.81 9.20 -9.54
CA LYS A 19 15.81 10.39 -10.40
C LYS A 19 15.74 11.70 -9.60
N LYS A 20 14.94 11.77 -8.52
CA LYS A 20 14.92 12.94 -7.62
C LYS A 20 16.26 13.21 -6.95
N ALA A 21 17.04 12.15 -6.68
CA ALA A 21 18.40 12.26 -6.16
C ALA A 21 19.44 12.63 -7.25
N GLY A 22 19.02 12.81 -8.51
CA GLY A 22 19.88 13.17 -9.63
C GLY A 22 20.63 12.01 -10.26
N LEU A 23 20.23 10.75 -9.96
CA LEU A 23 20.86 9.57 -10.53
C LEU A 23 20.29 9.23 -11.92
N ASP A 24 21.18 8.84 -12.82
CA ASP A 24 20.85 8.23 -14.09
C ASP A 24 20.55 6.73 -13.86
N LEU A 25 19.34 6.29 -14.20
CA LEU A 25 18.90 4.93 -13.90
C LEU A 25 19.59 3.84 -14.74
N GLU A 26 20.18 4.21 -15.88
CA GLU A 26 20.88 3.28 -16.77
C GLU A 26 22.38 3.26 -16.45
N ARG A 27 22.95 4.40 -16.09
CA ARG A 27 24.39 4.54 -15.83
C ARG A 27 24.77 4.33 -14.37
N ASP A 28 23.97 4.82 -13.44
CA ASP A 28 24.35 4.94 -12.02
C ASP A 28 23.71 3.84 -11.15
N VAL A 29 22.85 2.98 -11.71
CA VAL A 29 22.07 1.98 -10.96
C VAL A 29 22.12 0.60 -11.61
N GLU A 30 22.60 -0.39 -10.86
CA GLU A 30 22.45 -1.81 -11.21
C GLU A 30 21.19 -2.39 -10.54
N TRP A 31 20.29 -2.95 -11.34
CA TRP A 31 19.04 -3.56 -10.87
C TRP A 31 19.21 -5.06 -10.64
N VAL A 32 18.94 -5.52 -9.41
CA VAL A 32 19.03 -6.94 -9.04
C VAL A 32 17.65 -7.44 -8.66
N ARG A 33 17.09 -8.36 -9.45
CA ARG A 33 15.83 -9.04 -9.11
C ARG A 33 16.07 -10.06 -8.00
N ILE A 34 15.40 -9.87 -6.86
CA ILE A 34 15.55 -10.70 -5.66
C ILE A 34 14.32 -11.60 -5.44
N GLY A 35 13.12 -11.10 -5.74
CA GLY A 35 11.85 -11.82 -5.56
C GLY A 35 10.83 -11.07 -4.70
N VAL A 36 9.58 -11.54 -4.73
CA VAL A 36 8.41 -10.80 -4.19
C VAL A 36 8.30 -10.80 -2.67
N ALA A 37 8.91 -11.76 -1.98
CA ALA A 37 8.81 -11.87 -0.53
C ALA A 37 9.78 -10.89 0.16
N HIS A 38 9.25 -10.04 1.05
CA HIS A 38 10.00 -8.95 1.69
C HIS A 38 11.27 -9.42 2.45
N HIS A 39 11.24 -10.60 3.07
CA HIS A 39 12.40 -11.14 3.78
C HIS A 39 13.59 -11.43 2.85
N LEU A 40 13.34 -11.70 1.56
CA LEU A 40 14.40 -11.89 0.56
C LEU A 40 15.17 -10.59 0.33
N LEU A 41 14.47 -9.46 0.25
CA LEU A 41 15.07 -8.13 0.10
C LEU A 41 15.87 -7.74 1.36
N LYS A 42 15.31 -7.99 2.56
CA LYS A 42 16.02 -7.81 3.84
C LYS A 42 17.32 -8.62 3.90
N ASN A 43 17.26 -9.89 3.52
CA ASN A 43 18.43 -10.77 3.52
C ASN A 43 19.45 -10.38 2.45
N ALA A 44 19.01 -9.88 1.29
CA ALA A 44 19.89 -9.37 0.24
C ALA A 44 20.68 -8.13 0.67
N ILE A 45 20.11 -7.27 1.53
CA ILE A 45 20.84 -6.17 2.17
C ILE A 45 21.90 -6.76 3.13
N ARG A 46 21.46 -7.65 4.05
CA ARG A 46 22.34 -8.22 5.10
C ARG A 46 23.54 -8.98 4.56
N ASN A 47 23.37 -9.69 3.44
CA ASN A 47 24.45 -10.47 2.84
C ASN A 47 25.28 -9.69 1.81
N GLY A 48 25.03 -8.39 1.65
CA GLY A 48 25.78 -7.52 0.74
C GLY A 48 25.54 -7.77 -0.74
N ARG A 49 24.48 -8.51 -1.11
CA ARG A 49 24.10 -8.70 -2.52
C ARG A 49 23.57 -7.41 -3.14
N VAL A 50 22.97 -6.53 -2.34
CA VAL A 50 22.50 -5.22 -2.75
C VAL A 50 22.75 -4.18 -1.65
N GLU A 51 23.07 -2.95 -2.04
CA GLU A 51 23.34 -1.84 -1.13
C GLU A 51 22.05 -1.17 -0.64
N CYS A 52 20.96 -1.31 -1.41
CA CYS A 52 19.68 -0.69 -1.14
C CYS A 52 18.55 -1.56 -1.69
N ALA A 53 17.43 -1.65 -0.96
CA ALA A 53 16.20 -2.33 -1.39
C ALA A 53 14.99 -1.77 -0.62
N PRO A 54 13.77 -1.82 -1.18
CA PRO A 54 12.57 -1.42 -0.46
C PRO A 54 12.20 -2.48 0.57
N VAL A 55 12.02 -2.08 1.82
CA VAL A 55 11.57 -2.98 2.90
C VAL A 55 10.37 -2.38 3.62
N PRO A 56 9.48 -3.20 4.20
CA PRO A 56 8.42 -2.70 5.07
C PRO A 56 8.98 -1.97 6.30
N THR A 57 8.17 -1.10 6.92
CA THR A 57 8.56 -0.30 8.08
C THR A 57 9.09 -1.14 9.24
N TRP A 58 8.48 -2.30 9.52
CA TRP A 58 8.92 -3.21 10.58
C TRP A 58 10.31 -3.82 10.32
N ASP A 59 10.64 -4.12 9.06
CA ASP A 59 11.98 -4.61 8.70
C ASP A 59 13.01 -3.49 8.71
N ALA A 60 12.61 -2.27 8.37
CA ALA A 60 13.47 -1.09 8.44
C ALA A 60 13.94 -0.82 9.89
N GLU A 61 13.08 -1.03 10.89
CA GLU A 61 13.47 -0.88 12.30
C GLU A 61 14.61 -1.83 12.71
N ASP A 62 14.58 -3.08 12.23
CA ASP A 62 15.65 -4.05 12.48
C ASP A 62 16.94 -3.65 11.75
N LEU A 63 16.84 -3.32 10.47
CA LEU A 63 17.99 -2.92 9.67
C LEU A 63 18.67 -1.64 10.20
N LYS A 64 17.91 -0.70 10.76
CA LYS A 64 18.47 0.48 11.44
C LYS A 64 19.33 0.12 12.64
N LYS A 65 18.91 -0.88 13.45
CA LYS A 65 19.72 -1.38 14.58
C LYS A 65 21.00 -2.06 14.09
N GLU A 66 20.97 -2.60 12.89
CA GLU A 66 22.11 -3.22 12.21
C GLU A 66 23.00 -2.20 11.47
N GLY A 67 22.70 -0.90 11.54
CA GLY A 67 23.51 0.18 10.98
C GLY A 67 23.11 0.64 9.57
N CYS A 68 21.99 0.14 9.02
CA CYS A 68 21.46 0.65 7.76
C CYS A 68 20.78 2.01 7.93
N ASN A 69 20.84 2.84 6.89
CA ASN A 69 20.13 4.10 6.82
C ASN A 69 18.78 3.94 6.11
N VAL A 70 17.76 4.66 6.59
CA VAL A 70 16.51 4.85 5.84
C VAL A 70 16.74 6.02 4.91
N LEU A 71 16.76 5.76 3.61
CA LEU A 71 16.99 6.80 2.59
C LEU A 71 15.70 7.60 2.31
N VAL A 72 14.57 6.90 2.22
CA VAL A 72 13.26 7.49 1.92
C VAL A 72 12.19 6.73 2.70
N SER A 73 11.27 7.46 3.31
CA SER A 73 10.01 6.95 3.81
C SER A 73 8.87 7.45 2.92
N PRO A 74 8.01 6.58 2.37
CA PRO A 74 6.83 7.03 1.63
C PRO A 74 5.92 7.96 2.45
N ALA A 75 5.85 7.78 3.77
CA ALA A 75 5.05 8.63 4.64
C ALA A 75 5.51 10.10 4.66
N ASP A 76 6.80 10.37 4.41
CA ASP A 76 7.33 11.74 4.34
C ASP A 76 6.92 12.44 3.04
N GLN A 77 6.57 11.66 2.01
CA GLN A 77 6.22 12.15 0.67
C GLN A 77 4.71 12.24 0.47
N TYR A 78 3.98 11.31 1.07
CA TYR A 78 2.53 11.27 1.07
C TYR A 78 2.09 11.25 2.54
N PRO A 79 2.09 12.42 3.22
CA PRO A 79 1.72 12.52 4.63
C PRO A 79 0.29 12.07 4.86
N ASP A 80 -0.57 12.29 3.86
CA ASP A 80 -1.92 11.79 3.81
C ASP A 80 -2.00 10.45 3.06
N GLY A 81 -0.95 9.64 3.02
CA GLY A 81 -0.97 8.29 2.48
C GLY A 81 -0.73 8.13 0.98
N ARG A 82 0.09 7.13 0.64
CA ARG A 82 0.36 6.69 -0.73
C ARG A 82 -0.57 5.53 -1.10
N PRO A 83 -1.45 5.66 -2.11
CA PRO A 83 -2.28 4.54 -2.53
C PRO A 83 -1.41 3.46 -3.21
N GLU A 84 -1.29 2.28 -2.59
CA GLU A 84 -0.69 1.11 -3.25
C GLU A 84 -1.66 0.45 -4.27
N ARG A 85 -2.97 0.64 -4.07
CA ARG A 85 -4.03 0.10 -4.92
C ARG A 85 -5.16 1.11 -5.00
N ILE A 86 -5.82 1.16 -6.16
CA ILE A 86 -7.01 1.98 -6.40
C ILE A 86 -8.19 1.11 -6.83
N ILE A 87 -9.40 1.58 -6.55
CA ILE A 87 -10.63 1.00 -7.07
C ILE A 87 -11.00 1.77 -8.33
N ALA A 88 -11.01 1.09 -9.47
CA ALA A 88 -11.40 1.68 -10.75
C ALA A 88 -12.81 1.22 -11.16
N ALA A 89 -13.57 2.14 -11.76
CA ALA A 89 -14.90 1.88 -12.28
C ALA A 89 -15.14 2.74 -13.54
N THR A 90 -16.03 2.30 -14.42
CA THR A 90 -16.41 3.09 -15.60
C THR A 90 -17.31 4.26 -15.20
N GLY A 91 -17.22 5.41 -15.89
CA GLY A 91 -18.11 6.56 -15.63
C GLY A 91 -19.59 6.18 -15.62
N ARG A 92 -20.00 5.29 -16.55
CA ARG A 92 -21.37 4.75 -16.63
C ARG A 92 -21.86 4.16 -15.31
N ILE A 93 -21.06 3.36 -14.59
CA ILE A 93 -21.54 2.74 -13.34
C ILE A 93 -21.61 3.76 -12.19
N LEU A 94 -20.76 4.79 -12.22
CA LEU A 94 -20.79 5.88 -11.26
C LEU A 94 -22.08 6.71 -11.43
N GLU A 95 -22.49 6.95 -12.67
CA GLU A 95 -23.68 7.72 -13.02
C GLU A 95 -24.99 6.92 -12.86
N GLU A 96 -25.05 5.71 -13.42
CA GLU A 96 -26.29 4.91 -13.45
C GLU A 96 -26.56 4.18 -12.12
N LYS A 97 -25.51 3.84 -11.36
CA LYS A 97 -25.63 3.02 -10.15
C LYS A 97 -24.87 3.58 -8.93
N PRO A 98 -25.00 4.88 -8.60
CA PRO A 98 -24.23 5.52 -7.53
C PRO A 98 -24.46 4.87 -6.16
N GLN A 99 -25.68 4.41 -5.86
CA GLN A 99 -25.97 3.76 -4.58
C GLN A 99 -25.33 2.38 -4.41
N LEU A 100 -25.20 1.64 -5.53
CA LEU A 100 -24.47 0.38 -5.54
C LEU A 100 -22.99 0.63 -5.28
N VAL A 101 -22.41 1.63 -5.97
CA VAL A 101 -21.02 2.04 -5.78
C VAL A 101 -20.77 2.47 -4.33
N LYS A 102 -21.61 3.34 -3.76
CA LYS A 102 -21.51 3.74 -2.35
C LYS A 102 -21.62 2.56 -1.39
N SER A 103 -22.50 1.59 -1.66
CA SER A 103 -22.62 0.39 -0.82
C SER A 103 -21.36 -0.47 -0.86
N PHE A 104 -20.76 -0.64 -2.05
CA PHE A 104 -19.47 -1.29 -2.22
C PHE A 104 -18.35 -0.55 -1.47
N LEU A 105 -18.26 0.77 -1.63
CA LEU A 105 -17.26 1.61 -0.95
C LEU A 105 -17.38 1.53 0.57
N LYS A 106 -18.61 1.56 1.11
CA LYS A 106 -18.85 1.35 2.55
C LYS A 106 -18.32 -0.01 3.02
N ALA A 107 -18.54 -1.07 2.25
CA ALA A 107 -18.02 -2.40 2.57
C ALA A 107 -16.48 -2.44 2.53
N MET A 108 -15.86 -1.77 1.55
CA MET A 108 -14.39 -1.67 1.44
C MET A 108 -13.78 -0.90 2.61
N ILE A 109 -14.33 0.27 2.96
CA ILE A 109 -13.89 1.05 4.14
C ILE A 109 -13.96 0.19 5.41
N ARG A 110 -15.07 -0.54 5.59
CA ARG A 110 -15.25 -1.46 6.72
C ARG A 110 -14.25 -2.61 6.71
N ALA A 111 -13.85 -3.10 5.54
CA ALA A 111 -12.80 -4.11 5.43
C ALA A 111 -11.44 -3.55 5.87
N TYR A 112 -11.11 -2.31 5.51
CA TYR A 112 -9.91 -1.64 6.01
C TYR A 112 -9.92 -1.51 7.53
N TRP A 113 -11.05 -1.10 8.13
CA TRP A 113 -11.20 -1.06 9.58
C TRP A 113 -11.00 -2.43 10.21
N PHE A 114 -11.59 -3.47 9.63
CA PHE A 114 -11.45 -4.83 10.11
C PHE A 114 -9.98 -5.30 10.12
N VAL A 115 -9.21 -4.98 9.07
CA VAL A 115 -7.79 -5.35 9.03
C VAL A 115 -6.95 -4.58 10.06
N ARG A 116 -7.33 -3.35 10.38
CA ARG A 116 -6.59 -2.51 11.34
C ARG A 116 -7.03 -2.66 12.79
N ASP A 117 -8.21 -3.25 13.06
CA ASP A 117 -8.72 -3.50 14.42
C ASP A 117 -7.99 -4.69 15.07
N MET A 118 -6.76 -4.39 15.52
CA MET A 118 -5.84 -5.33 16.16
C MET A 118 -5.81 -5.17 17.68
N PRO A 119 -5.54 -6.25 18.44
CA PRO A 119 -5.29 -7.62 17.99
C PRO A 119 -6.56 -8.43 17.69
N LYS A 120 -7.75 -7.83 17.82
CA LYS A 120 -9.05 -8.51 17.77
C LYS A 120 -9.22 -9.41 16.54
N ASN A 121 -8.82 -8.96 15.35
CA ASN A 121 -9.05 -9.71 14.10
C ASN A 121 -7.84 -10.52 13.60
N TYR A 122 -6.74 -10.54 14.37
CA TYR A 122 -5.46 -11.13 13.95
C TYR A 122 -5.57 -12.61 13.54
N ASP A 123 -6.16 -13.44 14.41
CA ASP A 123 -6.28 -14.88 14.15
C ASP A 123 -7.16 -15.19 12.94
N TYR A 124 -8.24 -14.42 12.78
CA TYR A 124 -9.14 -14.59 11.64
C TYR A 124 -8.40 -14.30 10.33
N ILE A 125 -7.70 -13.16 10.24
CA ILE A 125 -6.99 -12.75 9.03
C ILE A 125 -5.88 -13.75 8.70
N THR A 126 -5.11 -14.16 9.71
CA THR A 126 -4.04 -15.14 9.55
C THR A 126 -4.58 -16.46 8.98
N ASN A 127 -5.70 -16.95 9.51
CA ASN A 127 -6.32 -18.19 9.02
C ASN A 127 -7.03 -18.03 7.67
N LEU A 128 -7.54 -16.83 7.36
CA LEU A 128 -8.07 -16.52 6.03
C LEU A 128 -6.95 -16.55 4.98
N GLU A 129 -5.82 -15.89 5.24
CA GLU A 129 -4.67 -15.89 4.34
C GLU A 129 -4.16 -17.32 4.06
N LYS A 130 -4.03 -18.15 5.11
CA LYS A 130 -3.64 -19.57 4.94
C LYS A 130 -4.57 -20.32 3.99
N ARG A 131 -5.89 -20.17 4.18
CA ARG A 131 -6.90 -20.83 3.33
C ARG A 131 -6.85 -20.33 1.89
N LEU A 132 -6.71 -19.02 1.69
CA LEU A 132 -6.62 -18.42 0.36
C LEU A 132 -5.38 -18.88 -0.39
N ARG A 133 -4.21 -18.90 0.26
CA ARG A 133 -2.96 -19.40 -0.32
C ARG A 133 -3.05 -20.88 -0.66
N PHE A 134 -3.59 -21.70 0.25
CA PHE A 134 -3.75 -23.14 0.02
C PHE A 134 -4.59 -23.45 -1.23
N LEU A 135 -5.60 -22.60 -1.51
CA LEU A 135 -6.48 -22.72 -2.68
C LEU A 135 -6.02 -21.86 -3.86
N SER A 136 -4.84 -21.24 -3.80
CA SER A 136 -4.39 -20.36 -4.88
C SER A 136 -4.12 -21.18 -6.16
N PRO A 137 -4.58 -20.70 -7.32
CA PRO A 137 -4.22 -21.30 -8.61
C PRO A 137 -2.72 -21.17 -8.90
N ASP A 138 -2.02 -20.24 -8.25
CA ASP A 138 -0.58 -20.06 -8.37
C ASP A 138 0.17 -21.08 -7.48
N PRO A 139 0.98 -22.00 -8.05
CA PRO A 139 1.82 -22.91 -7.28
C PRO A 139 2.83 -22.21 -6.36
N GLU A 140 3.34 -21.04 -6.74
CA GLU A 140 4.30 -20.29 -5.92
C GLU A 140 3.63 -19.77 -4.64
N GLU A 141 2.40 -19.25 -4.74
CA GLU A 141 1.67 -18.77 -3.57
C GLU A 141 1.28 -19.89 -2.59
N ARG A 142 1.07 -21.12 -3.09
CA ARG A 142 0.73 -22.29 -2.28
C ARG A 142 1.88 -22.77 -1.39
N VAL A 143 3.13 -22.53 -1.79
CA VAL A 143 4.33 -22.95 -1.05
C VAL A 143 4.93 -21.83 -0.20
N VAL A 144 4.43 -20.59 -0.33
CA VAL A 144 4.77 -19.52 0.61
C VAL A 144 4.16 -19.87 1.96
N GLU A 145 4.98 -20.34 2.89
CA GLU A 145 4.60 -20.40 4.29
C GLU A 145 4.20 -19.00 4.74
N ASN A 146 2.99 -18.85 5.30
CA ASN A 146 2.61 -17.62 5.98
C ASN A 146 3.77 -17.20 6.87
N ASN A 147 4.29 -15.98 6.70
CA ASN A 147 5.41 -15.50 7.49
C ASN A 147 5.09 -15.75 8.98
N PRO A 148 5.72 -16.75 9.63
CA PRO A 148 5.34 -17.15 10.97
C PRO A 148 5.67 -16.06 12.00
N ALA A 149 6.45 -15.06 11.59
CA ALA A 149 6.77 -13.87 12.36
C ALA A 149 5.83 -12.68 12.10
N ARG A 150 4.85 -12.76 11.19
CA ARG A 150 3.88 -11.66 11.00
C ARG A 150 3.01 -11.56 12.24
N THR A 151 3.05 -10.42 12.91
CA THR A 151 2.38 -10.17 14.19
C THR A 151 1.12 -9.32 14.02
N ALA A 152 0.32 -9.21 15.08
CA ALA A 152 -0.81 -8.27 15.12
C ALA A 152 -0.36 -6.82 14.91
N ARG A 153 0.85 -6.46 15.35
CA ARG A 153 1.47 -5.15 15.11
C ARG A 153 1.67 -4.91 13.62
N ASP A 154 2.16 -5.91 12.88
CA ASP A 154 2.45 -5.77 11.45
C ASP A 154 1.17 -5.60 10.63
N LEU A 155 0.06 -6.22 11.05
CA LEU A 155 -1.26 -5.98 10.44
C LEU A 155 -1.83 -4.61 10.80
N GLU A 156 -1.67 -4.15 12.06
CA GLU A 156 -2.12 -2.83 12.49
C GLU A 156 -1.40 -1.69 11.73
N ALA A 157 -0.11 -1.91 11.44
CA ALA A 157 0.77 -1.00 10.71
C ALA A 157 0.52 -0.95 9.20
N MET A 158 -0.43 -1.73 8.67
CA MET A 158 -0.79 -1.64 7.26
C MET A 158 -1.45 -0.29 6.96
N PRO A 159 -1.00 0.45 5.93
CA PRO A 159 -1.44 1.82 5.65
C PRO A 159 -2.77 1.84 4.88
N PHE A 160 -3.81 1.19 5.42
CA PHE A 160 -5.13 1.21 4.79
C PHE A 160 -5.92 2.45 5.21
N PRO A 161 -6.47 3.22 4.25
CA PRO A 161 -7.22 4.44 4.53
C PRO A 161 -8.46 4.15 5.37
N ILE A 162 -8.55 4.74 6.55
CA ILE A 162 -9.75 4.61 7.39
C ILE A 162 -10.97 5.31 6.77
N ASP A 163 -10.77 6.25 5.85
CA ASP A 163 -11.83 6.95 5.12
C ASP A 163 -12.06 6.41 3.70
N GLY A 164 -11.23 5.47 3.26
CA GLY A 164 -11.23 4.89 1.91
C GLY A 164 -10.67 5.79 0.82
N LEU A 165 -10.14 6.98 1.14
CA LEU A 165 -9.68 7.93 0.14
C LEU A 165 -8.37 7.44 -0.53
N ALA A 166 -8.14 7.93 -1.75
CA ALA A 166 -6.90 7.73 -2.51
C ALA A 166 -6.13 9.05 -2.66
N THR A 167 -5.94 9.76 -1.54
CA THR A 167 -5.35 11.11 -1.42
C THR A 167 -4.03 11.28 -2.16
N GLY A 168 -3.05 10.39 -1.96
CA GLY A 168 -1.74 10.48 -2.62
C GLY A 168 -1.73 10.15 -4.12
N PHE A 169 -2.87 9.79 -4.70
CA PHE A 169 -2.93 9.41 -6.13
C PHE A 169 -2.58 10.59 -7.04
N GLU A 170 -2.99 11.81 -6.65
CA GLU A 170 -2.69 13.00 -7.44
C GLU A 170 -1.21 13.32 -7.51
N ASP A 171 -0.52 13.22 -6.39
CA ASP A 171 0.91 13.44 -6.32
C ASP A 171 1.68 12.34 -7.05
N MET A 172 1.23 11.09 -6.98
CA MET A 172 1.81 9.98 -7.73
C MET A 172 1.73 10.22 -9.25
N LEU A 173 0.57 10.64 -9.78
CA LEU A 173 0.43 10.91 -11.21
C LEU A 173 1.32 12.07 -11.68
N LYS A 174 1.43 13.14 -10.89
CA LYS A 174 2.35 14.26 -11.19
C LYS A 174 3.81 13.82 -11.21
N GLU A 175 4.18 12.86 -10.36
CA GLU A 175 5.52 12.29 -10.36
C GLU A 175 5.77 11.42 -11.58
N GLU A 176 4.82 10.58 -11.97
CA GLU A 176 4.90 9.76 -13.18
C GLU A 176 5.02 10.62 -14.45
N GLU A 177 4.28 11.73 -14.54
CA GLU A 177 4.38 12.66 -15.66
C GLU A 177 5.81 13.25 -15.77
N ARG A 178 6.41 13.62 -14.63
CA ARG A 178 7.79 14.14 -14.58
C ARG A 178 8.84 13.10 -14.97
N LEU A 179 8.54 11.81 -14.84
CA LEU A 179 9.47 10.76 -15.26
C LEU A 179 9.61 10.69 -16.79
N GLY A 180 8.68 11.29 -17.54
CA GLY A 180 8.65 11.25 -19.01
C GLY A 180 8.21 9.91 -19.59
N GLU A 181 7.69 9.01 -18.75
CA GLU A 181 7.31 7.64 -19.11
C GLU A 181 5.87 7.55 -19.65
N LEU A 182 5.10 8.64 -19.54
CA LEU A 182 3.74 8.72 -20.05
C LEU A 182 3.77 9.08 -21.53
N ASN A 183 3.38 8.11 -22.38
CA ASN A 183 3.28 8.27 -23.82
C ASN A 183 1.93 8.83 -24.30
N TYR A 184 1.15 9.43 -23.39
CA TYR A 184 -0.16 10.02 -23.67
C TYR A 184 -0.42 11.24 -22.76
N GLU A 185 -1.33 12.11 -23.17
CA GLU A 185 -1.82 13.20 -22.33
C GLU A 185 -2.68 12.63 -21.19
N VAL A 186 -2.23 12.85 -19.95
CA VAL A 186 -2.97 12.43 -18.76
C VAL A 186 -4.14 13.38 -18.54
N PRO A 187 -5.39 12.89 -18.47
CA PRO A 187 -6.52 13.75 -18.17
C PRO A 187 -6.37 14.37 -16.76
N PRO A 188 -6.92 15.57 -16.53
CA PRO A 188 -6.92 16.17 -15.20
C PRO A 188 -7.54 15.21 -14.17
N ILE A 189 -6.89 15.07 -13.02
CA ILE A 189 -7.25 14.06 -12.02
C ILE A 189 -8.67 14.23 -11.49
N LYS A 190 -9.11 15.49 -11.36
CA LYS A 190 -10.49 15.85 -11.03
C LYS A 190 -11.53 15.22 -11.98
N ASP A 191 -11.15 14.89 -13.21
CA ASP A 191 -12.05 14.34 -14.24
C ASP A 191 -12.11 12.80 -14.20
N VAL A 192 -11.16 12.15 -13.49
CA VAL A 192 -11.08 10.68 -13.38
C VAL A 192 -11.19 10.17 -11.94
N CYS A 193 -11.09 11.04 -10.93
CA CYS A 193 -11.07 10.68 -9.53
C CYS A 193 -12.41 11.00 -8.84
N ALA A 194 -13.23 9.97 -8.63
CA ALA A 194 -14.55 10.09 -8.00
C ALA A 194 -14.51 10.02 -6.46
N GLN A 195 -13.66 10.84 -5.82
CA GLN A 195 -13.47 10.82 -4.35
C GLN A 195 -14.74 11.27 -3.58
N ASP A 196 -15.66 11.98 -4.21
CA ASP A 196 -16.86 12.48 -3.55
C ASP A 196 -17.80 11.35 -3.11
N LEU A 197 -17.93 10.28 -3.91
CA LEU A 197 -18.69 9.09 -3.52
C LEU A 197 -18.08 8.38 -2.31
N VAL A 198 -16.75 8.40 -2.20
CA VAL A 198 -16.02 7.84 -1.06
C VAL A 198 -16.28 8.67 0.20
N LYS A 199 -16.17 10.00 0.09
CA LYS A 199 -16.48 10.93 1.20
C LYS A 199 -17.92 10.77 1.69
N GLU A 200 -18.89 10.64 0.78
CA GLU A 200 -20.28 10.38 1.13
C GLU A 200 -20.44 9.03 1.84
N ALA A 201 -19.85 7.96 1.30
CA ALA A 201 -19.88 6.63 1.89
C ALA A 201 -19.31 6.62 3.31
N TYR A 202 -18.17 7.27 3.52
CA TYR A 202 -17.55 7.41 4.84
C TYR A 202 -18.43 8.22 5.80
N LYS A 203 -18.97 9.36 5.35
CA LYS A 203 -19.90 10.17 6.15
C LYS A 203 -21.14 9.38 6.59
N GLU A 204 -21.73 8.59 5.70
CA GLU A 204 -22.85 7.71 6.03
C GLU A 204 -22.46 6.63 7.05
N LEU A 205 -21.24 6.08 6.98
CA LEU A 205 -20.74 5.14 8.00
C LEU A 205 -20.59 5.79 9.37
N LEU A 206 -20.07 7.02 9.44
CA LEU A 206 -19.90 7.74 10.71
C LEU A 206 -21.23 8.09 11.40
N GLN A 207 -22.32 8.18 10.64
CA GLN A 207 -23.66 8.40 11.21
C GLN A 207 -24.23 7.15 11.91
N ARG A 208 -23.65 5.97 11.67
CA ARG A 208 -24.06 4.70 12.27
C ARG A 208 -23.45 4.56 13.66
N LYS A 209 -24.23 4.92 14.70
CA LYS A 209 -23.79 4.94 16.11
C LYS A 209 -23.19 3.62 16.59
N GLU A 210 -23.70 2.50 16.09
CA GLU A 210 -23.21 1.16 16.43
C GLU A 210 -21.77 0.90 15.96
N LEU A 211 -21.27 1.68 14.99
CA LEU A 211 -19.91 1.56 14.47
C LEU A 211 -18.90 2.47 15.17
N ALA A 212 -19.36 3.43 15.99
CA ALA A 212 -18.49 4.41 16.65
C ALA A 212 -17.36 3.76 17.49
N PRO A 213 -17.61 2.68 18.27
CA PRO A 213 -16.54 2.05 19.04
C PRO A 213 -15.43 1.44 18.17
N GLU A 214 -15.78 0.88 17.01
CA GLU A 214 -14.79 0.34 16.06
C GLU A 214 -14.02 1.44 15.37
N HIS A 215 -14.72 2.48 14.90
CA HIS A 215 -14.10 3.65 14.29
C HIS A 215 -13.08 4.32 15.23
N GLN A 216 -13.39 4.43 16.52
CA GLN A 216 -12.46 4.97 17.52
C GLN A 216 -11.17 4.14 17.62
N ARG A 217 -11.28 2.80 17.63
CA ARG A 217 -10.09 1.92 17.71
C ARG A 217 -9.20 2.06 16.49
N VAL A 218 -9.78 2.04 15.28
CA VAL A 218 -9.01 2.13 14.04
C VAL A 218 -8.47 3.54 13.80
N SER A 219 -9.15 4.59 14.29
CA SER A 219 -8.63 5.96 14.28
C SER A 219 -7.37 6.08 15.16
N ALA A 220 -7.35 5.42 16.33
CA ALA A 220 -6.16 5.39 17.17
C ALA A 220 -5.01 4.61 16.50
N ALA A 221 -5.29 3.55 15.74
CA ALA A 221 -4.29 2.85 14.94
C ALA A 221 -3.74 3.74 13.81
N ALA A 222 -4.60 4.46 13.09
CA ALA A 222 -4.20 5.42 12.05
C ALA A 222 -3.31 6.54 12.61
N GLN A 223 -3.63 7.08 13.79
CA GLN A 223 -2.76 8.06 14.45
C GLN A 223 -1.38 7.51 14.82
N ARG A 224 -1.27 6.21 15.14
CA ARG A 224 0.01 5.56 15.46
C ARG A 224 0.86 5.29 14.23
N TRP A 225 0.26 4.78 13.16
CA TRP A 225 0.99 4.20 12.02
C TRP A 225 0.96 5.05 10.75
N GLY A 226 0.14 6.10 10.71
CA GLY A 226 -0.18 6.78 9.46
C GLY A 226 -1.29 6.07 8.69
N TYR A 227 -1.44 6.47 7.44
CA TYR A 227 -2.66 6.37 6.63
C TYR A 227 -3.61 5.21 6.95
#